data_AF-A0A369NQS6-F1
#
_entry.id   AF-A0A369NQS6-F1
#
_cell.length_a   1.000
_cell.length_b   1.000
_cell.length_c   1.000
_cell.angle_alpha   90.00
_cell.angle_beta   90.00
_cell.angle_gamma   90.00
#
_symmetry.space_group_name_H-M   'P 1'
#
loop_
_entity.id
_entity.type
_entity.pdbx_description
1 polymer ?
#
loop_
_entity_poly.entity_id
_entity_poly.type
_entity_poly.pdbx_seq_one_letter_code
_entity_poly.pdbx_strand_id
1 'polypeptide(L)' 'MAEFQPDPFLTSLGMSVDQQRAYDAYCDAIVDASEAEMKRTGVTYTWEEVQAHAQAEWDRLQREYPREDWGRPCSQ' A
#
# COMPACT_ATOMS: atom_id res chain seq x y z
N MET A 1 22.92 14.36 7.26
CA MET A 1 22.23 13.05 7.27
C MET A 1 22.02 12.68 8.72
N ALA A 2 20.78 12.57 9.18
CA ALA A 2 20.51 12.03 10.51
C ALA A 2 21.03 10.59 10.59
N GLU A 3 21.48 10.16 11.76
CA GLU A 3 21.92 8.77 11.96
C GLU A 3 20.71 7.84 11.90
N PHE A 4 20.79 6.77 11.09
CA PHE A 4 19.72 5.78 10.96
C PHE A 4 19.47 5.09 12.30
N GLN A 5 18.26 5.21 12.82
CA GLN A 5 17.82 4.53 14.03
C GLN A 5 16.93 3.34 13.64
N PRO A 6 17.33 2.09 13.96
CA PRO A 6 16.49 0.93 13.73
C PRO A 6 15.15 1.07 14.47
N ASP A 7 14.06 0.77 13.77
CA ASP A 7 12.73 0.83 14.33
C ASP A 7 12.51 -0.38 15.28
N PRO A 8 12.15 -0.15 16.56
CA PRO A 8 11.93 -1.22 17.52
C PRO A 8 10.80 -2.19 17.13
N PHE A 9 9.76 -1.69 16.49
CA PHE A 9 8.66 -2.50 15.97
C PHE A 9 9.11 -3.36 14.80
N LEU A 10 9.81 -2.80 13.80
CA LEU A 10 10.34 -3.60 12.67
C LEU A 10 11.36 -4.63 13.15
N THR A 11 12.17 -4.28 14.16
CA THR A 11 13.07 -5.20 14.84
C THR A 11 12.30 -6.34 15.52
N SER A 12 11.17 -6.04 16.18
CA SER A 12 10.30 -7.06 16.78
C SER A 12 9.66 -8.02 15.77
N LEU A 13 9.50 -7.58 14.50
CA LEU A 13 9.07 -8.42 13.38
C LEU A 13 10.22 -9.27 12.80
N GLY A 14 11.43 -9.17 13.37
CA GLY A 14 12.61 -9.92 12.92
C GLY A 14 13.34 -9.29 11.74
N MET A 15 13.05 -8.04 11.37
CA MET A 15 13.78 -7.36 10.29
C MET A 15 15.19 -6.97 10.73
N SER A 16 16.19 -7.34 9.93
CA SER A 16 17.56 -6.87 10.08
C SER A 16 17.69 -5.37 9.81
N VAL A 17 18.75 -4.74 10.32
CA VAL A 17 19.03 -3.31 10.09
C VAL A 17 19.11 -2.99 8.59
N ASP A 18 19.71 -3.85 7.79
CA ASP A 18 19.81 -3.63 6.34
C ASP A 18 18.43 -3.68 5.65
N GLN A 19 17.56 -4.60 6.08
CA GLN A 19 16.18 -4.64 5.59
C GLN A 19 15.38 -3.42 6.01
N GLN A 20 15.59 -2.92 7.23
CA GLN A 20 14.93 -1.71 7.70
C GLN A 20 15.41 -0.47 6.93
N ARG A 21 16.71 -0.38 6.59
CA ARG A 21 17.24 0.68 5.72
C ARG A 21 16.67 0.63 4.31
N ALA A 22 16.55 -0.57 3.75
CA ALA A 22 15.93 -0.75 2.44
C ALA A 22 14.44 -0.36 2.47
N TYR A 23 13.74 -0.70 3.55
CA TYR A 23 12.34 -0.33 3.75
C TYR A 23 12.16 1.18 3.91
N ASP A 24 13.02 1.83 4.71
CA ASP A 24 13.05 3.29 4.89
C ASP A 24 13.25 4.01 3.56
N ALA A 25 14.28 3.64 2.79
CA ALA A 25 14.53 4.20 1.46
C ALA A 25 13.37 3.94 0.47
N TYR A 26 12.69 2.80 0.58
CA TYR A 26 11.49 2.52 -0.21
C TYR A 26 10.33 3.43 0.17
N CYS A 27 10.07 3.62 1.46
CA CYS A 27 9.03 4.53 1.94
C CYS A 27 9.28 5.97 1.48
N ASP A 28 10.52 6.46 1.60
CA ASP A 28 10.90 7.79 1.10
C ASP A 28 10.62 7.93 -0.41
N ALA A 29 11.04 6.94 -1.20
CA ALA A 29 10.80 6.96 -2.65
C ALA A 29 9.30 6.94 -3.02
N ILE A 30 8.47 6.24 -2.26
CA ILE A 30 7.01 6.22 -2.46
C ILE A 30 6.39 7.57 -2.11
N VAL A 31 6.82 8.21 -1.01
CA VAL A 31 6.36 9.55 -0.63
C VAL A 31 6.74 10.57 -1.70
N ASP A 32 8.01 10.60 -2.13
CA ASP A 32 8.49 11.49 -3.18
C ASP A 32 7.70 11.33 -4.49
N ALA A 33 7.45 10.09 -4.91
CA ALA A 33 6.66 9.80 -6.10
C ALA A 33 5.21 10.27 -5.95
N SER A 34 4.62 10.08 -4.78
CA SER A 34 3.24 10.49 -4.48
C SER A 34 3.11 12.01 -4.48
N GLU A 35 4.05 12.73 -3.85
CA GLU A 35 4.07 14.20 -3.84
C GLU A 35 4.28 14.77 -5.25
N ALA A 36 5.18 14.17 -6.04
CA ALA A 36 5.40 14.56 -7.43
C ALA A 36 4.13 14.39 -8.28
N GLU A 37 3.41 13.29 -8.08
CA GLU A 37 2.16 13.00 -8.79
C GLU A 37 1.02 13.94 -8.37
N MET A 38 0.87 14.20 -7.08
CA MET A 38 -0.08 15.19 -6.56
C MET A 38 0.22 16.58 -7.13
N LYS A 39 1.49 16.98 -7.20
CA LYS A 39 1.90 18.24 -7.81
C LYS A 39 1.62 18.29 -9.31
N ARG A 40 1.79 17.17 -10.02
CA ARG A 40 1.58 17.06 -11.47
C ARG A 40 0.10 17.11 -11.83
N THR A 41 -0.75 16.46 -11.05
CA THR A 41 -2.17 16.27 -11.36
C THR A 41 -3.09 17.23 -10.62
N GLY A 42 -2.64 17.77 -9.49
CA GLY A 42 -3.49 18.51 -8.54
C GLY A 42 -4.53 17.63 -7.85
N VAL A 43 -4.49 16.31 -8.04
CA VAL A 43 -5.47 15.38 -7.48
C VAL A 43 -5.13 15.10 -6.03
N THR A 44 -6.11 15.35 -5.17
CA THR A 44 -6.11 14.95 -3.76
C THR A 44 -7.50 14.41 -3.45
N TYR A 45 -7.58 13.31 -2.71
CA TYR A 45 -8.86 12.75 -2.29
C TYR A 45 -9.16 13.12 -0.84
N THR A 46 -10.43 13.42 -0.54
CA THR A 46 -10.89 13.43 0.84
C THR A 46 -10.99 12.00 1.37
N TRP A 47 -11.05 11.86 2.69
CA TRP A 47 -11.25 10.56 3.31
C TRP A 47 -12.57 9.90 2.84
N GLU A 48 -13.64 10.67 2.68
CA GLU A 48 -14.92 10.15 2.19
C GLU A 48 -14.83 9.64 0.75
N GLU A 49 -14.08 10.33 -0.12
CA GLU A 49 -13.86 9.90 -1.51
C GLU A 49 -13.06 8.60 -1.57
N VAL A 50 -12.02 8.47 -0.75
CA VAL A 50 -11.24 7.23 -0.63
C VAL A 50 -12.14 6.07 -0.17
N GLN A 51 -12.98 6.30 0.84
CA GLN A 51 -13.92 5.28 1.31
C GLN A 51 -14.94 4.88 0.23
N ALA A 52 -15.50 5.84 -0.49
CA ALA A 52 -16.48 5.59 -1.55
C ALA A 52 -15.86 4.76 -2.68
N HIS A 53 -14.64 5.09 -3.11
CA HIS A 53 -13.92 4.31 -4.11
C HIS A 53 -13.59 2.90 -3.62
N ALA A 54 -13.11 2.77 -2.38
CA ALA A 54 -12.81 1.47 -1.80
C ALA A 54 -14.06 0.59 -1.69
N GLN A 55 -15.21 1.16 -1.30
CA GLN A 55 -16.46 0.42 -1.22
C GLN A 55 -16.95 0.00 -2.62
N ALA A 56 -16.91 0.91 -3.61
CA ALA A 56 -17.32 0.59 -4.97
C ALA A 56 -16.47 -0.54 -5.58
N GLU A 57 -15.16 -0.51 -5.34
CA GLU A 57 -14.25 -1.56 -5.77
C GLU A 57 -14.51 -2.88 -5.02
N TRP A 58 -14.75 -2.81 -3.72
CA TRP A 58 -15.14 -3.98 -2.93
C TRP A 58 -16.42 -4.64 -3.45
N ASP A 59 -17.46 -3.85 -3.72
CA ASP A 59 -18.73 -4.35 -4.27
C ASP A 59 -18.54 -4.98 -5.66
N ARG A 60 -17.67 -4.39 -6.49
CA ARG A 60 -17.28 -4.95 -7.79
C ARG A 60 -16.58 -6.31 -7.61
N LEU A 61 -15.58 -6.37 -6.73
CA LEU A 61 -14.82 -7.60 -6.46
C LEU A 61 -15.71 -8.71 -5.89
N GLN A 62 -16.64 -8.40 -5.00
CA GLN A 62 -17.59 -9.39 -4.48
C GLN A 62 -18.49 -9.97 -5.58
N ARG A 63 -18.90 -9.13 -6.53
CA ARG A 63 -19.75 -9.55 -7.66
C ARG A 63 -18.99 -10.39 -8.69
N GLU A 64 -17.77 -9.98 -9.02
CA GLU A 64 -16.97 -10.63 -10.07
C GLU A 64 -16.20 -11.85 -9.56
N TYR A 65 -15.82 -11.85 -8.28
CA TYR A 65 -15.03 -12.90 -7.63
C TYR A 65 -15.73 -13.34 -6.33
N PRO A 66 -16.91 -13.97 -6.42
CA PRO A 66 -17.62 -14.45 -5.24
C PRO A 66 -16.76 -15.46 -4.49
N ARG A 67 -16.83 -15.40 -3.16
CA ARG A 67 -15.97 -16.20 -2.28
C ARG A 67 -16.16 -17.70 -2.47
N GLU A 68 -17.33 -18.11 -2.90
CA GLU A 68 -17.73 -19.48 -3.23
C GLU A 68 -16.96 -20.07 -4.42
N ASP A 69 -16.37 -19.20 -5.25
CA ASP A 69 -15.56 -19.57 -6.42
C ASP A 69 -14.05 -19.48 -6.14
N TRP A 70 -13.64 -19.01 -4.97
CA TRP A 70 -12.23 -18.93 -4.62
C TRP A 70 -11.62 -20.33 -4.50
N GLY A 71 -10.52 -20.56 -5.22
CA GLY A 71 -9.83 -21.85 -5.25
C GLY A 71 -10.45 -22.88 -6.21
N ARG A 72 -11.52 -22.53 -6.93
CA ARG A 72 -11.95 -23.35 -8.08
C ARG A 72 -10.87 -23.30 -9.16
N PRO A 73 -10.51 -24.43 -9.78
CA PRO A 73 -9.64 -24.40 -10.94
C PRO A 73 -10.26 -23.49 -12.00
N CYS A 74 -9.50 -22.50 -12.49
CA CYS A 74 -9.88 -21.82 -13.73
C CYS A 74 -10.08 -22.92 -14.76
N SER A 75 -11.29 -23.01 -15.34
CA SER A 75 -11.78 -24.10 -16.20
C SER A 75 -10.70 -24.77 -17.04
N GLN A 76 -10.67 -26.12 -17.05
CA GLN A 76 -9.89 -26.89 -18.03
C GLN A 76 -10.38 -26.65 -19.45
#